data_AF-A0A1C2I340-F1
#
_entry.id   AF-A0A1C2I340-F1
#
_cell.length_a   1.000
_cell.length_b   1.000
_cell.length_c   1.000
_cell.angle_alpha   90.00
_cell.angle_beta   90.00
_cell.angle_gamma   90.00
#
_symmetry.space_group_name_H-M   'P 1'
#
loop_
_entity.id
_entity.type
_entity.pdbx_description
1 polymer ?
#
loop_
_entity_poly.entity_id
_entity_poly.type
_entity_poly.pdbx_seq_one_letter_code
_entity_poly.pdbx_strand_id
1 'polypeptide(L)'
;MPRNMIDRLPLPPRQKQALRQARISEKMLADAIVQRDQMSMEEKAVLIDRIAEIQPQLIGSIVVLFRMGIPEARLEMLVDLLLMLTLALDQGGITLPAADEDLVEQCYERVTRRMTQETDSRVLPMERQRVSQNYIEQHPEQWLLSYVFHLINPLTQSSEEDRVVTLLVTTALNYVEIVTELLHPRWERKQAH
;
A
#
# COMPACT_ATOMS: atom_id res chain seq x y z
N MET A 1 -3.27 28.45 -2.84
CA MET A 1 -3.02 27.13 -3.47
C MET A 1 -2.17 26.29 -2.52
N PRO A 2 -2.67 25.23 -1.88
CA PRO A 2 -1.82 24.41 -1.02
C PRO A 2 -0.81 23.65 -1.91
N ARG A 3 0.49 23.98 -1.80
CA ARG A 3 1.60 23.29 -2.48
C ARG A 3 1.47 21.77 -2.31
N ASN A 4 1.64 21.00 -3.39
CA ASN A 4 1.53 19.54 -3.35
C ASN A 4 2.64 18.96 -2.45
N MET A 5 2.43 17.78 -1.87
CA MET A 5 3.43 17.12 -1.00
C MET A 5 4.79 16.98 -1.71
N ILE A 6 4.78 16.53 -2.98
CA ILE A 6 5.98 16.48 -3.83
C ILE A 6 6.67 17.85 -3.95
N ASP A 7 5.93 18.96 -3.95
CA ASP A 7 6.53 20.31 -4.05
C ASP A 7 7.29 20.70 -2.76
N ARG A 8 6.90 20.14 -1.61
CA ARG A 8 7.52 20.39 -0.30
C ARG A 8 8.79 19.58 -0.06
N LEU A 9 8.99 18.50 -0.82
CA LEU A 9 10.19 17.67 -0.70
C LEU A 9 11.45 18.46 -1.10
N PRO A 10 12.58 18.29 -0.41
CA PRO A 10 13.86 18.92 -0.74
C PRO A 10 14.53 18.23 -1.96
N LEU A 11 13.77 18.00 -3.03
CA LEU A 11 14.22 17.30 -4.24
C LEU A 11 14.35 18.27 -5.43
N PRO A 12 15.31 18.05 -6.35
CA PRO A 12 15.40 18.75 -7.64
C PRO A 12 14.10 18.64 -8.47
N PRO A 13 13.75 19.67 -9.26
CA PRO A 13 12.53 19.67 -10.10
C PRO A 13 12.41 18.46 -11.03
N ARG A 14 13.53 17.96 -11.58
CA ARG A 14 13.55 16.77 -12.44
C ARG A 14 13.13 15.50 -11.69
N GLN A 15 13.57 15.32 -10.45
CA GLN A 15 13.17 14.18 -9.61
C GLN A 15 11.70 14.28 -9.20
N LYS A 16 11.23 15.48 -8.86
CA LYS A 16 9.80 15.74 -8.60
C LYS A 16 8.92 15.39 -9.80
N GLN A 17 9.39 15.65 -11.03
CA GLN A 17 8.65 15.33 -12.25
C GLN A 17 8.71 13.85 -12.60
N ALA A 18 9.85 13.19 -12.39
CA ALA A 18 9.98 11.73 -12.53
C ALA A 18 9.03 10.99 -11.58
N LEU A 19 8.95 11.41 -10.30
CA LEU A 19 8.02 10.82 -9.32
C LEU A 19 6.55 10.93 -9.75
N ARG A 20 6.15 12.05 -10.35
CA ARG A 20 4.77 12.25 -10.86
C ARG A 20 4.42 11.32 -12.02
N GLN A 21 5.41 10.90 -12.79
CA GLN A 21 5.24 10.05 -13.97
C GLN A 21 5.51 8.57 -13.67
N ALA A 22 6.20 8.28 -12.57
CA ALA A 22 6.48 6.93 -12.12
C ALA A 22 5.17 6.17 -11.88
N ARG A 23 5.14 4.90 -12.24
CA ARG A 23 4.03 3.97 -11.99
C ARG A 23 4.62 2.62 -11.70
N ILE A 24 4.01 1.85 -10.81
CA ILE A 24 4.38 0.47 -10.60
C ILE A 24 3.70 -0.36 -11.69
N SER A 25 4.51 -0.85 -12.63
CA SER A 25 4.02 -1.69 -13.73
C SER A 25 3.81 -3.14 -13.29
N GLU A 26 2.97 -3.87 -14.04
CA GLU A 26 2.80 -5.32 -13.88
C GLU A 26 4.14 -6.06 -13.90
N LYS A 27 5.02 -5.73 -14.84
CA LYS A 27 6.34 -6.34 -14.96
C LYS A 27 7.18 -6.14 -13.70
N MET A 28 7.20 -4.92 -13.15
CA MET A 28 7.95 -4.62 -11.92
C MET A 28 7.43 -5.43 -10.73
N LEU A 29 6.10 -5.60 -10.61
CA LEU A 29 5.52 -6.44 -9.56
C LEU A 29 5.90 -7.91 -9.75
N ALA A 30 5.76 -8.43 -10.97
CA ALA A 30 6.09 -9.83 -11.27
C ALA A 30 7.56 -10.14 -10.99
N ASP A 31 8.46 -9.29 -11.47
CA ASP A 31 9.90 -9.44 -11.25
C ASP A 31 10.24 -9.30 -9.74
N ALA A 32 9.60 -8.38 -9.01
CA ALA A 32 9.77 -8.22 -7.57
C ALA A 32 9.28 -9.41 -6.73
N ILE A 33 8.16 -10.02 -7.13
CA ILE A 33 7.64 -11.24 -6.48
C ILE A 33 8.64 -12.38 -6.64
N VAL A 34 9.11 -12.62 -7.86
CA VAL A 34 10.11 -13.67 -8.15
C VAL A 34 11.39 -13.41 -7.36
N GLN A 35 11.87 -12.17 -7.32
CA GLN A 35 13.06 -11.81 -6.56
C GLN A 35 12.88 -12.04 -5.06
N ARG A 36 11.77 -11.58 -4.46
CA ARG A 36 11.47 -11.80 -3.04
C ARG A 36 11.45 -13.28 -2.68
N ASP A 37 10.87 -14.11 -3.55
CA ASP A 37 10.73 -15.55 -3.31
C ASP A 37 12.07 -16.31 -3.43
N GLN A 38 13.05 -15.72 -4.12
CA GLN A 38 14.40 -16.26 -4.24
C GLN A 38 15.34 -15.78 -3.11
N MET A 39 14.97 -14.74 -2.36
CA MET A 39 15.80 -14.19 -1.30
C MET A 39 15.93 -15.13 -0.10
N SER A 40 17.13 -15.21 0.46
CA SER A 40 17.35 -15.86 1.75
C SER A 40 16.73 -15.05 2.90
N MET A 41 16.62 -15.66 4.08
CA MET A 41 16.13 -14.95 5.27
C MET A 41 17.08 -13.81 5.68
N GLU A 42 18.39 -13.98 5.53
CA GLU A 42 19.38 -12.94 5.77
C GLU A 42 19.21 -11.76 4.79
N GLU A 43 18.97 -12.04 3.51
CA GLU A 43 18.73 -11.00 2.52
C GLU A 43 17.43 -10.23 2.80
N LYS A 44 16.37 -10.95 3.20
CA LYS A 44 15.10 -10.33 3.61
C LYS A 44 15.30 -9.44 4.84
N ALA A 45 16.07 -9.90 5.84
CA ALA A 45 16.36 -9.13 7.04
C ALA A 45 17.10 -7.81 6.73
N VAL A 46 18.12 -7.86 5.87
CA VAL A 46 18.83 -6.65 5.41
C VAL A 46 17.90 -5.68 4.68
N LEU A 47 16.98 -6.21 3.86
CA LEU A 47 15.99 -5.37 3.19
C LEU A 47 14.99 -4.76 4.16
N ILE A 48 14.56 -5.48 5.21
CA ILE A 48 13.71 -4.95 6.28
C ILE A 48 14.40 -3.79 7.01
N ASP A 49 15.67 -3.94 7.37
CA ASP A 49 16.44 -2.89 8.04
C ASP A 49 16.49 -1.63 7.17
N ARG A 50 16.75 -1.78 5.87
CA ARG A 50 16.69 -0.67 4.92
C ARG A 50 15.30 -0.05 4.86
N ILE A 51 14.22 -0.84 4.80
CA ILE A 51 12.84 -0.32 4.79
C ILE A 51 12.56 0.48 6.06
N ALA A 52 13.04 0.02 7.23
CA ALA A 52 12.87 0.73 8.49
C ALA A 52 13.56 2.11 8.48
N GLU A 53 14.70 2.24 7.79
CA GLU A 53 15.38 3.53 7.60
C GLU A 53 14.62 4.46 6.63
N ILE A 54 14.12 3.95 5.50
CA ILE A 54 13.51 4.78 4.46
C ILE A 54 12.00 5.04 4.64
N GLN A 55 11.30 4.13 5.31
CA GLN A 55 9.84 4.13 5.49
C GLN A 55 9.48 3.70 6.93
N PRO A 56 9.96 4.43 7.96
CA PRO A 56 9.80 4.05 9.36
C PRO A 56 8.33 3.89 9.77
N GLN A 57 7.42 4.67 9.19
CA GLN A 57 6.00 4.59 9.52
C GLN A 57 5.35 3.27 9.05
N LEU A 58 5.77 2.73 7.90
CA LEU A 58 5.19 1.49 7.36
C LEU A 58 5.66 0.27 8.18
N ILE A 59 6.93 0.23 8.57
CA ILE A 59 7.41 -0.80 9.50
C ILE A 59 6.79 -0.59 10.89
N GLY A 60 6.64 0.66 11.32
CA GLY A 60 5.98 1.03 12.58
C GLY A 60 4.58 0.44 12.71
N SER A 61 3.76 0.43 11.64
CA SER A 61 2.45 -0.22 11.68
C SER A 61 2.52 -1.72 11.97
N ILE A 62 3.52 -2.44 11.47
CA ILE A 62 3.69 -3.88 11.76
C ILE A 62 4.03 -4.07 13.24
N VAL A 63 4.91 -3.24 13.80
CA VAL A 63 5.27 -3.27 15.22
C VAL A 63 4.06 -2.97 16.11
N VAL A 64 3.21 -2.01 15.72
CA VAL A 64 1.97 -1.70 16.44
C VAL A 64 1.03 -2.90 16.42
N LEU A 65 0.81 -3.54 15.26
CA LEU A 65 -0.05 -4.72 15.16
C LEU A 65 0.48 -5.89 16.01
N PHE A 66 1.79 -6.12 16.01
CA PHE A 66 2.41 -7.13 16.88
C PHE A 66 2.12 -6.84 18.37
N ARG A 67 2.27 -5.58 18.80
CA ARG A 67 1.94 -5.16 20.18
C ARG A 67 0.46 -5.25 20.52
N MET A 68 -0.41 -5.21 19.52
CA MET A 68 -1.85 -5.45 19.67
C MET A 68 -2.21 -6.94 19.78
N GLY A 69 -1.22 -7.84 19.74
CA GLY A 69 -1.42 -9.27 19.90
C GLY A 69 -1.65 -10.04 18.61
N ILE A 70 -1.42 -9.41 17.44
CA ILE A 70 -1.49 -10.11 16.16
C ILE A 70 -0.30 -11.08 16.05
N PRO A 71 -0.53 -12.38 15.78
CA PRO A 71 0.56 -13.35 15.66
C PRO A 71 1.54 -12.99 14.55
N GLU A 72 2.83 -13.24 14.78
CA GLU A 72 3.90 -12.97 13.80
C GLU A 72 3.65 -13.64 12.44
N ALA A 73 3.17 -14.89 12.45
CA ALA A 73 2.80 -15.63 11.23
C ALA A 73 1.71 -14.93 10.39
N ARG A 74 0.87 -14.07 11.00
CA ARG A 74 -0.11 -13.26 10.28
C ARG A 74 0.48 -11.95 9.76
N LEU A 75 1.50 -11.43 10.43
CA LEU A 75 2.20 -10.22 10.02
C LEU A 75 3.16 -10.45 8.85
N GLU A 76 3.61 -11.69 8.64
CA GLU A 76 4.50 -12.07 7.54
C GLU A 76 3.98 -11.59 6.18
N MET A 77 2.66 -11.62 5.94
CA MET A 77 2.09 -11.13 4.69
C MET A 77 2.34 -9.62 4.46
N LEU A 78 2.32 -8.82 5.54
CA LEU A 78 2.55 -7.37 5.47
C LEU A 78 4.03 -7.09 5.26
N VAL A 79 4.91 -7.89 5.89
CA VAL A 79 6.35 -7.84 5.67
C VAL A 79 6.65 -8.17 4.20
N ASP A 80 6.14 -9.28 3.69
CA ASP A 80 6.33 -9.70 2.29
C ASP A 80 5.76 -8.68 1.29
N LEU A 81 4.67 -7.99 1.64
CA LEU A 81 4.13 -6.89 0.84
C LEU A 81 5.08 -5.70 0.80
N LEU A 82 5.67 -5.29 1.93
CA LEU A 82 6.65 -4.19 1.98
C LEU A 82 7.95 -4.54 1.24
N LEU A 83 8.43 -5.79 1.37
CA LEU A 83 9.57 -6.29 0.61
C LEU A 83 9.30 -6.20 -0.89
N MET A 84 8.18 -6.76 -1.35
CA MET A 84 7.79 -6.74 -2.76
C MET A 84 7.67 -5.31 -3.28
N LEU A 85 6.99 -4.42 -2.54
CA LEU A 85 6.86 -3.01 -2.90
C LEU A 85 8.22 -2.33 -3.08
N THR A 86 9.13 -2.55 -2.13
CA THR A 86 10.46 -1.95 -2.16
C THR A 86 11.28 -2.44 -3.35
N LEU A 87 11.25 -3.75 -3.62
CA LEU A 87 11.92 -4.33 -4.78
C LEU A 87 11.33 -3.81 -6.10
N ALA A 88 10.00 -3.71 -6.20
CA ALA A 88 9.35 -3.19 -7.39
C ALA A 88 9.74 -1.72 -7.65
N LEU A 89 9.78 -0.90 -6.60
CA LEU A 89 10.23 0.49 -6.69
C LEU A 89 11.70 0.60 -7.10
N ASP A 90 12.58 -0.23 -6.54
CA ASP A 90 14.01 -0.27 -6.89
C ASP A 90 14.23 -0.64 -8.35
N GLN A 91 13.51 -1.65 -8.87
CA GLN A 91 13.57 -2.04 -10.28
C GLN A 91 13.13 -0.92 -11.23
N GLY A 92 12.18 -0.09 -10.78
CA GLY A 92 11.75 1.11 -11.50
C GLY A 92 12.69 2.31 -11.36
N GLY A 93 13.73 2.21 -10.53
CA GLY A 93 14.58 3.35 -10.14
C GLY A 93 13.80 4.45 -9.40
N ILE A 94 12.74 4.07 -8.68
CA ILE A 94 11.83 4.99 -7.99
C ILE A 94 12.22 5.06 -6.52
N THR A 95 12.64 6.24 -6.06
CA THR A 95 12.89 6.48 -4.64
C THR A 95 11.75 7.31 -4.05
N LEU A 96 10.95 6.69 -3.19
CA LEU A 96 9.90 7.40 -2.46
C LEU A 96 10.50 8.18 -1.28
N PRO A 97 9.99 9.39 -0.98
CA PRO A 97 10.27 10.02 0.30
C PRO A 97 9.62 9.21 1.44
N ALA A 98 10.14 9.34 2.66
CA ALA A 98 9.51 8.76 3.84
C ALA A 98 8.08 9.31 4.02
N ALA A 99 7.13 8.41 4.28
CA ALA A 99 5.78 8.82 4.68
C ALA A 99 5.83 9.50 6.06
N ASP A 100 5.19 10.67 6.19
CA ASP A 100 4.97 11.31 7.49
C ASP A 100 3.70 10.78 8.17
N GLU A 101 3.56 11.06 9.46
CA GLU A 101 2.44 10.57 10.27
C GLU A 101 1.09 11.10 9.73
N ASP A 102 1.03 12.39 9.36
CA ASP A 102 -0.15 13.03 8.78
C ASP A 102 -0.63 12.33 7.50
N LEU A 103 0.31 11.93 6.62
CA LEU A 103 0.00 11.20 5.40
C LEU A 103 -0.56 9.81 5.72
N VAL A 104 0.07 9.10 6.65
CA VAL A 104 -0.35 7.74 7.03
C VAL A 104 -1.75 7.77 7.63
N GLU A 105 -2.05 8.73 8.51
CA GLU A 105 -3.38 8.91 9.09
C GLU A 105 -4.43 9.25 8.02
N GLN A 106 -4.13 10.19 7.12
CA GLN A 106 -5.03 10.54 6.02
C GLN A 106 -5.31 9.36 5.09
N CYS A 107 -4.30 8.56 4.75
CA CYS A 107 -4.48 7.36 3.95
C CYS A 107 -5.32 6.32 4.70
N TYR A 108 -5.08 6.13 6.00
CA TYR A 108 -5.83 5.19 6.83
C TYR A 108 -7.31 5.57 6.90
N GLU A 109 -7.63 6.83 7.17
CA GLU A 109 -9.02 7.34 7.17
C GLU A 109 -9.73 7.07 5.84
N ARG A 110 -9.03 7.27 4.71
CA ARG A 110 -9.59 6.98 3.38
C ARG A 110 -9.92 5.50 3.21
N VAL A 111 -8.99 4.62 3.57
CA VAL A 111 -9.20 3.16 3.50
C VAL A 111 -10.38 2.76 4.39
N THR A 112 -10.40 3.18 5.65
CA THR A 112 -11.47 2.82 6.59
C THR A 112 -12.83 3.33 6.11
N ARG A 113 -12.90 4.56 5.59
CA ARG A 113 -14.13 5.11 5.01
C ARG A 113 -14.62 4.26 3.84
N ARG A 114 -13.73 3.85 2.93
CA ARG A 114 -14.07 3.02 1.78
C ARG A 114 -14.55 1.63 2.22
N MET A 115 -13.82 0.98 3.13
CA MET A 115 -14.21 -0.32 3.68
C MET A 115 -15.59 -0.27 4.37
N THR A 116 -15.89 0.83 5.08
CA THR A 116 -17.21 1.03 5.71
C THR A 116 -18.32 1.17 4.67
N GLN A 117 -18.06 1.83 3.54
CA GLN A 117 -19.01 1.94 2.44
C GLN A 117 -19.24 0.59 1.73
N GLU A 118 -18.18 -0.20 1.56
CA GLU A 118 -18.25 -1.54 0.94
C GLU A 118 -18.88 -2.59 1.87
N THR A 119 -18.84 -2.40 3.18
CA THR A 119 -19.45 -3.31 4.16
C THR A 119 -20.89 -2.93 4.54
N ASP A 120 -21.42 -1.82 4.00
CA ASP A 120 -22.81 -1.41 4.21
C ASP A 120 -23.76 -2.50 3.69
N SER A 121 -24.51 -3.11 4.61
CA SER A 121 -25.43 -4.22 4.34
C SER A 121 -26.59 -3.85 3.43
N ARG A 122 -26.81 -2.54 3.18
CA ARG A 122 -27.81 -2.03 2.25
C ARG A 122 -27.36 -2.10 0.78
N VAL A 123 -26.07 -2.33 0.52
CA VAL A 123 -25.51 -2.41 -0.85
C VAL A 123 -25.52 -3.86 -1.33
N LEU A 124 -26.07 -4.11 -2.52
CA LEU A 124 -26.14 -5.46 -3.06
C LEU A 124 -24.74 -6.01 -3.38
N PRO A 125 -24.47 -7.33 -3.23
CA PRO A 125 -23.15 -7.92 -3.54
C PRO A 125 -22.62 -7.58 -4.94
N MET A 126 -23.48 -7.56 -5.96
CA MET A 126 -23.10 -7.18 -7.32
C MET A 126 -22.73 -5.71 -7.45
N GLU A 127 -23.35 -4.82 -6.68
CA GLU A 127 -23.02 -3.39 -6.67
C GLU A 127 -21.68 -3.16 -6.01
N ARG A 128 -21.39 -3.88 -4.90
CA ARG A 128 -20.07 -3.85 -4.24
C ARG A 128 -18.97 -4.30 -5.18
N GLN A 129 -19.15 -5.42 -5.88
CA GLN A 129 -18.16 -5.91 -6.83
C GLN A 129 -17.92 -4.93 -7.99
N ARG A 130 -18.96 -4.28 -8.50
CA ARG A 130 -18.82 -3.22 -9.52
C ARG A 130 -18.08 -2.00 -9.00
N VAL A 131 -18.38 -1.55 -7.76
CA VAL A 131 -17.68 -0.43 -7.13
C VAL A 131 -16.20 -0.74 -6.96
N SER A 132 -15.84 -1.92 -6.46
CA SER A 132 -14.44 -2.31 -6.29
C SER A 132 -13.72 -2.50 -7.64
N GLN A 133 -14.38 -3.05 -8.67
CA GLN A 133 -13.81 -3.13 -10.02
C GLN A 133 -13.56 -1.74 -10.64
N ASN A 134 -14.57 -0.86 -10.59
CA ASN A 134 -14.42 0.52 -11.05
C ASN A 134 -13.29 1.24 -10.30
N TYR A 135 -13.18 0.99 -9.00
CA TYR A 135 -12.11 1.56 -8.19
C TYR A 135 -10.73 1.09 -8.67
N ILE A 136 -10.54 -0.23 -8.90
CA ILE A 136 -9.28 -0.77 -9.43
C ILE A 136 -8.93 -0.18 -10.79
N GLU A 137 -9.89 -0.17 -11.72
CA GLU A 137 -9.68 0.32 -13.10
C GLU A 137 -9.31 1.81 -13.15
N GLN A 138 -9.83 2.60 -12.21
CA GLN A 138 -9.56 4.04 -12.13
C GLN A 138 -8.36 4.37 -11.24
N HIS A 139 -7.81 3.39 -10.52
CA HIS A 139 -6.71 3.59 -9.60
C HIS A 139 -5.39 3.82 -10.35
N PRO A 140 -4.59 4.86 -10.02
CA PRO A 140 -3.32 5.13 -10.69
C PRO A 140 -2.32 3.98 -10.61
N GLU A 141 -2.39 3.20 -9.52
CA GLU A 141 -1.58 2.00 -9.28
C GLU A 141 -2.46 0.74 -9.36
N GLN A 142 -3.21 0.59 -10.45
CA GLN A 142 -4.16 -0.52 -10.67
C GLN A 142 -3.55 -1.91 -10.43
N TRP A 143 -2.30 -2.12 -10.86
CA TRP A 143 -1.63 -3.41 -10.77
C TRP A 143 -1.28 -3.76 -9.32
N LEU A 144 -0.74 -2.79 -8.58
CA LEU A 144 -0.44 -2.95 -7.17
C LEU A 144 -1.72 -3.21 -6.37
N LEU A 145 -2.77 -2.41 -6.62
CA LEU A 145 -4.03 -2.55 -5.93
C LEU A 145 -4.69 -3.91 -6.22
N SER A 146 -4.70 -4.36 -7.47
CA SER A 146 -5.19 -5.68 -7.88
C SER A 146 -4.43 -6.81 -7.18
N TYR A 147 -3.09 -6.71 -7.13
CA TYR A 147 -2.26 -7.66 -6.39
C TYR A 147 -2.63 -7.71 -4.90
N VAL A 148 -2.79 -6.56 -4.25
CA VAL A 148 -3.15 -6.51 -2.83
C VAL A 148 -4.54 -7.07 -2.59
N PHE A 149 -5.53 -6.80 -3.44
CA PHE A 149 -6.85 -7.45 -3.36
C PHE A 149 -6.74 -8.97 -3.46
N HIS A 150 -5.89 -9.50 -4.36
CA HIS A 150 -5.63 -10.92 -4.45
C HIS A 150 -4.98 -11.47 -3.17
N LEU A 151 -4.00 -10.76 -2.62
CA LEU A 151 -3.25 -11.12 -1.41
C LEU A 151 -4.16 -11.20 -0.16
N ILE A 152 -5.11 -10.28 -0.01
CA ILE A 152 -5.99 -10.21 1.18
C ILE A 152 -7.25 -11.08 1.06
N ASN A 153 -7.63 -11.50 -0.16
CA ASN A 153 -8.87 -12.28 -0.38
C ASN A 153 -8.94 -13.59 0.43
N PRO A 154 -7.84 -14.35 0.64
CA PRO A 154 -7.87 -15.51 1.53
C PRO A 154 -8.15 -15.15 3.00
N LEU A 155 -7.73 -13.96 3.47
CA LEU A 155 -7.99 -13.52 4.84
C LEU A 155 -9.48 -13.24 5.07
N THR A 156 -10.15 -12.61 4.10
CA THR A 156 -11.58 -12.28 4.22
C THR A 156 -12.47 -13.52 4.20
N GLN A 157 -11.92 -14.68 3.81
CA GLN A 157 -12.58 -15.98 3.82
C GLN A 157 -12.09 -16.89 4.96
N SER A 158 -11.18 -16.41 5.80
CA SER A 158 -10.58 -17.20 6.89
C SER A 158 -11.49 -17.29 8.12
N SER A 159 -11.16 -18.20 9.03
CA SER A 159 -11.83 -18.33 10.34
C SER A 159 -11.23 -17.41 11.41
N GLU A 160 -10.39 -16.45 11.03
CA GLU A 160 -9.79 -15.48 11.94
C GLU A 160 -10.84 -14.54 12.53
N GLU A 161 -10.53 -13.96 13.70
CA GLU A 161 -11.40 -12.95 14.28
C GLU A 161 -11.56 -11.74 13.34
N ASP A 162 -12.79 -11.25 13.18
CA ASP A 162 -13.11 -10.12 12.30
C ASP A 162 -12.21 -8.91 12.54
N ARG A 163 -11.83 -8.68 13.80
CA ARG A 163 -10.91 -7.60 14.19
C ARG A 163 -9.51 -7.79 13.60
N VAL A 164 -8.98 -9.00 13.64
CA VAL A 164 -7.66 -9.35 13.08
C VAL A 164 -7.67 -9.15 11.57
N VAL A 165 -8.69 -9.69 10.90
CA VAL A 165 -8.88 -9.54 9.45
C VAL A 165 -8.96 -8.06 9.07
N THR A 166 -9.78 -7.28 9.79
CA THR A 166 -9.93 -5.85 9.55
C THR A 166 -8.60 -5.11 9.67
N LEU A 167 -7.84 -5.34 10.75
CA LEU A 167 -6.55 -4.69 10.95
C LEU A 167 -5.54 -5.01 9.85
N LEU A 168 -5.45 -6.27 9.42
CA LEU A 168 -4.53 -6.69 8.36
C LEU A 168 -4.94 -6.12 7.00
N VAL A 169 -6.22 -6.23 6.64
CA VAL A 169 -6.77 -5.72 5.38
C VAL A 169 -6.60 -4.21 5.28
N THR A 170 -6.99 -3.47 6.33
CA THR A 170 -6.85 -2.01 6.35
C THR A 170 -5.38 -1.60 6.22
N THR A 171 -4.47 -2.29 6.90
CA THR A 171 -3.03 -1.98 6.82
C THR A 171 -2.45 -2.25 5.44
N ALA A 172 -2.80 -3.38 4.81
CA ALA A 172 -2.35 -3.71 3.45
C ALA A 172 -2.83 -2.68 2.42
N LEU A 173 -4.11 -2.30 2.48
CA LEU A 173 -4.67 -1.24 1.62
C LEU A 173 -4.06 0.13 1.93
N ASN A 174 -3.73 0.42 3.19
CA ASN A 174 -3.07 1.66 3.58
C ASN A 174 -1.69 1.80 2.92
N TYR A 175 -0.91 0.72 2.81
CA TYR A 175 0.36 0.76 2.08
C TYR A 175 0.18 1.14 0.61
N VAL A 176 -0.85 0.61 -0.05
CA VAL A 176 -1.19 0.99 -1.42
C VAL A 176 -1.54 2.47 -1.51
N GLU A 177 -2.40 2.98 -0.63
CA GLU A 177 -2.79 4.39 -0.60
C GLU A 177 -1.61 5.33 -0.33
N ILE A 178 -0.71 4.96 0.59
CA ILE A 178 0.50 5.74 0.88
C ILE A 178 1.40 5.80 -0.35
N VAL A 179 1.73 4.66 -0.95
CA VAL A 179 2.56 4.60 -2.17
C VAL A 179 1.90 5.40 -3.31
N THR A 180 0.58 5.28 -3.45
CA THR A 180 -0.18 5.99 -4.48
C THR A 180 -0.19 7.49 -4.24
N GLU A 181 -0.34 7.97 -3.00
CA GLU A 181 -0.32 9.42 -2.72
C GLU A 181 1.10 10.00 -2.82
N LEU A 182 2.14 9.21 -2.53
CA LEU A 182 3.54 9.59 -2.74
C LEU A 182 3.90 9.73 -4.22
N LEU A 183 3.36 8.86 -5.09
CA LEU A 183 3.59 8.89 -6.53
C LEU A 183 2.63 9.85 -7.26
N HIS A 184 1.35 9.84 -6.87
CA HIS A 184 0.22 10.56 -7.47
C HIS A 184 -0.50 11.43 -6.44
N PRO A 185 0.11 12.52 -5.95
CA PRO A 185 -0.54 13.34 -4.95
C PRO A 185 -1.90 13.84 -5.42
N ARG A 186 -2.91 13.68 -4.56
CA ARG A 186 -4.29 14.16 -4.77
C ARG A 186 -4.98 13.55 -5.98
N TRP A 187 -4.67 12.31 -6.34
CA TRP A 187 -5.27 11.66 -7.51
C TRP A 187 -6.79 11.53 -7.39
N GLU A 188 -7.34 11.25 -6.21
CA GLU A 188 -8.80 11.17 -5.99
C GLU A 188 -9.51 12.51 -6.20
N ARG A 189 -8.87 13.64 -5.90
CA ARG A 189 -9.48 14.97 -6.13
C ARG A 189 -9.71 15.25 -7.62
N LYS A 190 -8.98 14.57 -8.51
CA LYS A 190 -9.17 14.68 -9.96
C LYS A 190 -10.38 13.89 -10.47
N GLN A 191 -10.92 12.97 -9.68
CA GLN A 191 -12.11 12.17 -10.04
C GLN A 191 -13.43 12.78 -9.55
N ALA A 192 -13.38 13.79 -8.67
CA ALA A 192 -14.55 14.48 -8.12
C ALA A 192 -15.01 15.69 -8.99
N HIS A 193 -14.55 15.79 -10.23
CA HIS A 193 -14.92 16.79 -11.23
C HIS A 193 -15.24 16.11 -12.56
#